data_AF-A0A0N9W9I9-F1
#
_entry.id   AF-A0A0N9W9I9-F1
#
_cell.length_a   1.000
_cell.length_b   1.000
_cell.length_c   1.000
_cell.angle_alpha   90.00
_cell.angle_beta   90.00
_cell.angle_gamma   90.00
#
_symmetry.space_group_name_H-M   'P 1'
#
loop_
_entity.id
_entity.type
_entity.pdbx_description
1 polymer ?
#
loop_
_entity_poly.entity_id
_entity_poly.type
_entity_poly.pdbx_seq_one_letter_code
_entity_poly.pdbx_strand_id
1 'polypeptide(L)'
;MITQKQALQYLHQVKENHPQAFKRNFLFYGFVQTKGALDELKEVFPWVIALTTFIPLIYFISLSINYTFSNLSHFQAQAIAIICIMLLFMLILPIVIYQIRNSSTRLYTSIKNLPFKLALLIIFQAINLKFFESVLLQGILFFLSLSYGFIACYKENLFRSHSTTHDQILLNQLRKACFWSHIQTVKYSIKLIPISKSSKNYQKLLNQKNYYESLHKELMQFEDKFYQFTKYIDLESYVDELMK
;
A
#
# COMPACT_ATOMS: atom_id res chain seq x y z
N MET A 1 25.17 -8.51 -9.51
CA MET A 1 24.33 -7.46 -8.88
C MET A 1 23.76 -6.57 -9.98
N ILE A 2 22.46 -6.23 -9.93
CA ILE A 2 21.87 -5.27 -10.87
C ILE A 2 22.43 -3.89 -10.51
N THR A 3 22.97 -3.17 -11.49
CA THR A 3 23.41 -1.79 -11.30
C THR A 3 22.27 -0.82 -11.58
N GLN A 4 22.30 0.36 -10.95
CA GLN A 4 21.36 1.45 -11.22
C GLN A 4 21.24 1.78 -12.72
N LYS A 5 22.36 1.70 -13.45
CA LYS A 5 22.42 1.91 -14.90
C LYS A 5 21.61 0.85 -15.69
N GLN A 6 21.65 -0.41 -15.27
CA GLN A 6 20.84 -1.48 -15.88
C GLN A 6 19.35 -1.28 -15.60
N ALA A 7 18.99 -0.83 -14.40
CA ALA A 7 17.60 -0.50 -14.05
C ALA A 7 17.06 0.67 -14.87
N LEU A 8 17.87 1.71 -15.04
CA LEU A 8 17.55 2.86 -15.90
C LEU A 8 17.36 2.44 -17.36
N GLN A 9 18.27 1.64 -17.92
CA GLN A 9 18.19 1.18 -19.30
C GLN A 9 16.94 0.31 -19.54
N TYR A 10 16.66 -0.62 -18.63
CA TYR A 10 15.48 -1.47 -18.72
C TYR A 10 14.18 -0.67 -18.61
N LEU A 11 14.09 0.26 -17.65
CA LEU A 11 12.94 1.17 -17.53
C LEU A 11 12.78 2.07 -18.75
N HIS A 12 13.87 2.55 -19.34
CA HIS A 12 13.83 3.37 -20.56
C HIS A 12 13.21 2.58 -21.70
N GLN A 13 13.68 1.35 -21.93
CA GLN A 13 13.15 0.46 -22.96
C GLN A 13 11.66 0.16 -22.75
N VAL A 14 11.24 -0.10 -21.50
CA VAL A 14 9.83 -0.32 -21.16
C VAL A 14 9.01 0.96 -21.37
N LYS A 15 9.57 2.13 -21.07
CA LYS A 15 8.89 3.43 -21.24
C LYS A 15 8.73 3.82 -22.71
N GLU A 16 9.71 3.51 -23.56
CA GLU A 16 9.62 3.71 -25.01
C GLU A 16 8.54 2.82 -25.62
N ASN A 17 8.53 1.54 -25.24
CA ASN A 17 7.54 0.58 -25.76
C ASN A 17 6.13 0.83 -25.17
N HIS A 18 6.05 1.25 -23.91
CA HIS A 18 4.80 1.36 -23.15
C HIS A 18 4.73 2.64 -22.30
N PRO A 19 4.63 3.84 -22.91
CA PRO A 19 4.62 5.11 -22.16
C PRO A 19 3.41 5.24 -21.22
N GLN A 20 2.33 4.52 -21.51
CA GLN A 20 1.11 4.50 -20.70
C GLN A 20 1.33 3.90 -19.30
N ALA A 21 2.31 3.00 -19.15
CA ALA A 21 2.65 2.37 -17.88
C ALA A 21 3.10 3.39 -16.81
N PHE A 22 3.63 4.54 -17.24
CA PHE A 22 4.19 5.56 -16.35
C PHE A 22 3.33 6.82 -16.24
N LYS A 23 2.64 7.22 -17.33
CA LYS A 23 1.86 8.46 -17.36
C LYS A 23 0.47 8.34 -16.72
N ARG A 24 -0.15 7.17 -16.80
CA ARG A 24 -1.57 6.97 -16.42
C ARG A 24 -1.76 5.97 -15.29
N ASN A 25 -0.68 5.43 -14.72
CA ASN A 25 -0.75 4.48 -13.63
C ASN A 25 -0.29 5.11 -12.30
N PHE A 26 -1.13 4.99 -11.29
CA PHE A 26 -0.90 5.54 -9.95
C PHE A 26 -0.83 4.41 -8.92
N LEU A 27 0.13 4.51 -8.01
CA LEU A 27 0.23 3.64 -6.84
C LEU A 27 -0.34 4.39 -5.64
N PHE A 28 -1.14 3.72 -4.82
CA PHE A 28 -1.72 4.28 -3.60
C PHE A 28 -0.88 3.95 -2.35
N TYR A 29 0.41 3.70 -2.51
CA TYR A 29 1.32 3.32 -1.43
C TYR A 29 2.75 3.84 -1.67
N GLY A 30 3.57 3.80 -0.62
CA GLY A 30 5.01 4.08 -0.71
C GLY A 30 5.35 5.54 -1.01
N PHE A 31 4.53 6.47 -0.51
CA PHE A 31 4.70 7.91 -0.72
C PHE A 31 5.87 8.48 0.07
N VAL A 32 6.08 7.99 1.30
CA VAL A 32 7.20 8.40 2.15
C VAL A 32 8.18 7.26 2.27
N GLN A 33 9.42 7.49 1.82
CA GLN A 33 10.49 6.50 1.84
C GLN A 33 11.59 6.96 2.79
N THR A 34 11.98 6.08 3.73
CA THR A 34 12.90 6.41 4.83
C THR A 34 14.06 5.42 4.91
N LYS A 35 15.27 5.92 5.12
CA LYS A 35 16.48 5.09 5.20
C LYS A 35 16.47 4.20 6.46
N GLY A 36 16.18 4.80 7.60
CA GLY A 36 16.14 4.10 8.89
C GLY A 36 14.76 4.03 9.53
N ALA A 37 14.70 3.35 10.68
CA ALA A 37 13.55 3.35 11.59
C ALA A 37 13.62 4.44 12.69
N LEU A 38 14.71 5.23 12.70
CA LEU A 38 15.00 6.20 13.78
C LEU A 38 15.45 7.57 13.27
N ASP A 39 15.65 7.75 11.97
CA ASP A 39 16.62 8.75 11.51
C ASP A 39 16.06 9.99 10.79
N GLU A 40 14.74 10.15 10.63
CA GLU A 40 14.26 11.32 9.88
C GLU A 40 12.95 11.89 10.44
N LEU A 41 12.86 13.23 10.52
CA LEU A 41 11.59 13.98 10.63
C LEU A 41 10.51 13.47 9.64
N LYS A 42 10.95 12.78 8.58
CA LYS A 42 10.09 12.08 7.63
C LYS A 42 9.25 10.97 8.25
N GLU A 43 9.64 10.41 9.38
CA GLU A 43 8.81 9.44 10.11
C GLU A 43 7.58 10.08 10.74
N VAL A 44 7.67 11.36 11.09
CA VAL A 44 6.60 12.13 11.73
C VAL A 44 5.58 12.62 10.70
N PHE A 45 5.97 12.84 9.43
CA PHE A 45 5.05 13.35 8.40
C PHE A 45 3.80 12.48 8.20
N PRO A 46 3.88 11.15 8.02
CA PRO A 46 2.68 10.31 7.89
C PRO A 46 1.75 10.43 9.11
N TRP A 47 2.32 10.56 10.31
CA TRP A 47 1.57 10.73 11.55
C TRP A 47 0.86 12.08 11.61
N VAL A 48 1.56 13.17 11.28
CA VAL A 48 0.97 14.52 11.23
C VAL A 48 -0.18 14.55 10.23
N ILE A 49 0.01 14.00 9.03
CA ILE A 49 -1.05 13.91 8.01
C ILE A 49 -2.24 13.11 8.55
N ALA A 50 -1.99 11.95 9.16
CA ALA A 50 -3.04 11.12 9.72
C ALA A 50 -3.84 11.86 10.80
N LEU A 51 -3.18 12.46 11.78
CA LEU A 51 -3.84 13.15 12.90
C LEU A 51 -4.63 14.38 12.43
N THR A 52 -4.04 15.19 11.55
CA THR A 52 -4.70 16.39 11.00
C THR A 52 -5.85 16.06 10.06
N THR A 53 -5.88 14.85 9.47
CA THR A 53 -6.99 14.39 8.63
C THR A 53 -8.10 13.73 9.46
N PHE A 54 -7.75 12.78 10.32
CA PHE A 54 -8.75 11.89 10.93
C PHE A 54 -9.31 12.42 12.26
N ILE A 55 -8.58 13.23 13.04
CA ILE A 55 -9.14 13.81 14.26
C ILE A 55 -10.32 14.75 13.94
N PRO A 56 -10.18 15.74 13.02
CA PRO A 56 -11.31 16.59 12.66
C PRO A 56 -12.46 15.80 12.04
N LEU A 57 -12.16 14.78 11.25
CA LEU A 57 -13.17 13.93 10.63
C LEU A 57 -13.96 13.13 11.68
N ILE A 58 -13.29 12.57 12.69
CA ILE A 58 -13.96 11.91 13.82
C ILE A 58 -14.86 12.89 14.56
N TYR A 59 -14.37 14.09 14.85
CA TYR A 59 -15.16 15.12 15.52
C TYR A 59 -16.44 15.45 14.72
N PHE A 60 -16.29 15.67 13.41
CA PHE A 60 -17.41 15.96 12.52
C PHE A 60 -18.44 14.81 12.44
N ILE A 61 -17.97 13.57 12.29
CA ILE A 61 -18.84 12.39 12.25
C ILE A 61 -19.54 12.18 13.61
N SER A 62 -18.81 12.32 14.71
CA SER A 62 -19.36 12.18 16.07
C SER A 62 -20.44 13.22 16.36
N LEU A 63 -20.26 14.46 15.89
CA LEU A 63 -21.25 15.52 16.06
C LEU A 63 -22.52 15.22 15.24
N SER A 64 -22.34 14.73 14.01
CA SER A 64 -23.45 14.30 13.15
C SER A 64 -24.24 13.13 13.74
N ILE A 65 -23.54 12.15 14.33
CA ILE A 65 -24.17 11.01 15.03
C ILE A 65 -24.96 11.48 16.25
N ASN A 66 -24.38 12.33 17.11
CA ASN A 66 -25.09 12.89 18.28
C ASN A 66 -26.34 13.68 17.87
N TYR A 67 -26.26 14.45 16.79
CA TYR A 67 -27.41 15.21 16.27
C TYR A 67 -28.54 14.30 15.77
N THR A 68 -28.17 13.20 15.10
CA THR A 68 -29.14 12.25 14.52
C THR A 68 -29.74 11.32 15.58
N PHE A 69 -28.94 10.94 16.58
CA PHE A 69 -29.31 9.99 17.64
C PHE A 69 -29.13 10.65 19.00
N SER A 70 -30.16 11.36 19.45
CA SER A 70 -30.19 12.11 20.71
C SER A 70 -29.96 11.25 21.97
N ASN A 71 -30.11 9.93 21.86
CA ASN A 71 -30.03 9.00 22.99
C ASN A 71 -28.60 8.47 23.23
N LEU A 72 -27.66 8.77 22.34
CA LEU A 72 -26.27 8.34 22.48
C LEU A 72 -25.50 9.32 23.37
N SER A 73 -24.66 8.78 24.25
CA SER A 73 -23.71 9.62 24.99
C SER A 73 -22.62 10.14 24.04
N HIS A 74 -21.96 11.24 24.43
CA HIS A 74 -20.83 11.77 23.67
C HIS A 74 -19.73 10.73 23.43
N PHE A 75 -19.44 9.89 24.43
CA PHE A 75 -18.49 8.80 24.32
C PHE A 75 -18.92 7.80 23.23
N GLN A 76 -20.18 7.36 23.26
CA GLN A 76 -20.70 6.38 22.31
C GLN A 76 -20.66 6.91 20.88
N ALA A 77 -21.06 8.16 20.66
CA ALA A 77 -21.00 8.77 19.34
C ALA A 77 -19.55 8.89 18.80
N GLN A 78 -18.58 9.23 19.66
CA GLN A 78 -17.18 9.32 19.27
C GLN A 78 -16.60 7.93 18.95
N ALA A 79 -16.91 6.93 19.77
CA ALA A 79 -16.52 5.55 19.55
C ALA A 79 -17.10 4.98 18.24
N ILE A 80 -18.36 5.27 17.92
CA ILE A 80 -18.98 4.89 16.64
C ILE A 80 -18.29 5.61 15.47
N ALA A 81 -17.99 6.91 15.60
CA ALA A 81 -17.26 7.65 14.59
C ALA A 81 -15.88 7.02 14.30
N ILE A 82 -15.15 6.62 15.35
CA ILE A 82 -13.89 5.88 15.22
C ILE A 82 -14.09 4.55 14.48
N ILE A 83 -15.11 3.76 14.85
CA ILE A 83 -15.44 2.51 14.15
C ILE A 83 -15.73 2.77 12.67
N CYS A 84 -16.44 3.84 12.31
CA CYS A 84 -16.66 4.22 10.91
C CYS A 84 -15.35 4.47 10.16
N ILE A 85 -14.39 5.17 10.77
CA ILE A 85 -13.05 5.38 10.18
C ILE A 85 -12.30 4.05 10.04
N MET A 86 -12.35 3.18 11.04
CA MET A 86 -11.68 1.88 10.99
C MET A 86 -12.29 0.99 9.88
N LEU A 87 -13.61 1.01 9.70
CA LEU A 87 -14.29 0.32 8.60
C LEU A 87 -13.92 0.91 7.24
N LEU A 88 -13.75 2.23 7.13
CA LEU A 88 -13.25 2.87 5.92
C LEU A 88 -11.83 2.37 5.58
N PHE A 89 -10.94 2.27 6.56
CA PHE A 89 -9.63 1.64 6.36
C PHE A 89 -9.75 0.19 5.90
N MET A 90 -10.68 -0.57 6.48
CA MET A 90 -10.92 -1.97 6.10
C MET A 90 -11.41 -2.10 4.65
N LEU A 91 -12.08 -1.09 4.11
CA LEU A 91 -12.51 -1.03 2.71
C LEU A 91 -11.35 -0.68 1.76
N ILE A 92 -10.52 0.31 2.13
CA ILE A 92 -9.45 0.83 1.26
C ILE A 92 -8.25 -0.12 1.23
N LEU A 93 -7.88 -0.67 2.38
CA LEU A 93 -6.65 -1.44 2.56
C LEU A 93 -6.53 -2.67 1.62
N PRO A 94 -7.59 -3.47 1.38
CA PRO A 94 -7.56 -4.55 0.38
C PRO A 94 -7.21 -4.08 -1.04
N ILE A 95 -7.68 -2.89 -1.43
CA ILE A 95 -7.38 -2.32 -2.75
C ILE A 95 -5.89 -2.02 -2.86
N VAL A 96 -5.31 -1.38 -1.84
CA VAL A 96 -3.88 -1.05 -1.79
C VAL A 96 -3.03 -2.32 -1.74
N ILE A 97 -3.40 -3.29 -0.91
CA ILE A 97 -2.71 -4.58 -0.81
C ILE A 97 -2.76 -5.34 -2.14
N TYR A 98 -3.87 -5.26 -2.88
CA TYR A 98 -3.97 -5.84 -4.21
C TYR A 98 -3.00 -5.18 -5.20
N GLN A 99 -2.82 -3.85 -5.14
CA GLN A 99 -1.79 -3.18 -5.95
C GLN A 99 -0.39 -3.70 -5.58
N ILE A 100 -0.08 -3.75 -4.29
CA ILE A 100 1.24 -4.16 -3.79
C ILE A 100 1.55 -5.60 -4.15
N ARG A 101 0.59 -6.52 -4.00
CA ARG A 101 0.72 -7.93 -4.39
C ARG A 101 1.21 -8.10 -5.84
N ASN A 102 0.74 -7.23 -6.73
CA ASN A 102 1.04 -7.28 -8.16
C ASN A 102 2.08 -6.24 -8.58
N SER A 103 2.87 -5.72 -7.64
CA SER A 103 3.97 -4.80 -7.93
C SER A 103 5.23 -5.01 -7.11
N SER A 104 5.13 -5.62 -5.93
CA SER A 104 6.26 -5.99 -5.10
C SER A 104 5.91 -7.16 -4.17
N THR A 105 6.50 -8.32 -4.41
CA THR A 105 6.25 -9.53 -3.60
C THR A 105 6.73 -9.36 -2.16
N ARG A 106 7.92 -8.79 -1.97
CA ARG A 106 8.51 -8.58 -0.64
C ARG A 106 7.71 -7.59 0.19
N LEU A 107 7.34 -6.45 -0.39
CA LEU A 107 6.49 -5.50 0.31
C LEU A 107 5.14 -6.14 0.69
N TYR A 108 4.53 -6.92 -0.22
CA TYR A 108 3.30 -7.65 0.05
C TYR A 108 3.41 -8.58 1.27
N THR A 109 4.51 -9.33 1.41
CA THR A 109 4.69 -10.24 2.56
C THR A 109 4.67 -9.50 3.91
N SER A 110 5.17 -8.27 3.96
CA SER A 110 5.21 -7.46 5.18
C SER A 110 3.85 -6.89 5.60
N ILE A 111 2.94 -6.65 4.65
CA ILE A 111 1.67 -5.94 4.91
C ILE A 111 0.41 -6.79 4.73
N LYS A 112 0.51 -8.00 4.17
CA LYS A 112 -0.67 -8.83 3.81
C LYS A 112 -1.63 -9.10 4.98
N ASN A 113 -1.13 -9.07 6.21
CA ASN A 113 -1.91 -9.37 7.42
C ASN A 113 -2.54 -8.11 8.06
N LEU A 114 -2.30 -6.91 7.53
CA LEU A 114 -2.87 -5.67 8.08
C LEU A 114 -4.41 -5.67 8.15
N PRO A 115 -5.18 -6.19 7.16
CA PRO A 115 -6.64 -6.22 7.25
C PRO A 115 -7.14 -7.05 8.44
N PHE A 116 -6.47 -8.16 8.73
CA PHE A 116 -6.79 -9.00 9.88
C PHE A 116 -6.51 -8.28 11.20
N LYS A 117 -5.35 -7.62 11.32
CA LYS A 117 -5.03 -6.78 12.49
C LYS A 117 -6.07 -5.69 12.71
N LEU A 118 -6.50 -5.03 11.63
CA LEU A 118 -7.51 -3.98 11.69
C LEU A 118 -8.88 -4.53 12.11
N ALA A 119 -9.29 -5.70 11.61
CA ALA A 119 -10.53 -6.36 12.03
C ALA A 119 -10.55 -6.66 13.53
N LEU A 120 -9.44 -7.15 14.08
CA LEU A 120 -9.30 -7.37 15.53
C LEU A 120 -9.44 -6.06 16.32
N LEU A 121 -8.83 -4.97 15.85
CA LEU A 121 -8.97 -3.66 16.51
C LEU A 121 -10.41 -3.16 16.47
N ILE A 122 -11.16 -3.37 15.38
CA ILE A 122 -12.57 -3.00 15.28
C ILE A 122 -13.39 -3.75 16.33
N ILE A 123 -13.16 -5.06 16.47
CA ILE A 123 -13.83 -5.88 17.49
C ILE A 123 -13.50 -5.35 18.89
N PHE A 124 -12.23 -5.08 19.18
CA PHE A 124 -11.85 -4.51 20.49
C PHE A 124 -12.46 -3.13 20.73
N GLN A 125 -12.59 -2.29 19.71
CA GLN A 125 -13.24 -0.99 19.84
C GLN A 125 -14.76 -1.13 20.08
N ALA A 126 -15.41 -2.11 19.47
CA ALA A 126 -16.81 -2.44 19.74
C ALA A 126 -17.01 -2.97 21.17
N ILE A 127 -16.08 -3.78 21.68
CA ILE A 127 -16.07 -4.25 23.07
C ILE A 127 -15.87 -3.06 24.02
N ASN A 128 -14.92 -2.16 23.72
CA ASN A 128 -14.70 -0.95 24.52
C ASN A 128 -15.97 -0.09 24.56
N LEU A 129 -16.63 0.10 23.42
CA LEU A 129 -17.91 0.81 23.32
C LEU A 129 -19.01 0.17 24.19
N LYS A 130 -19.10 -1.16 24.22
CA LYS A 130 -20.21 -1.85 24.89
C LYS A 130 -20.01 -2.06 26.39
N PHE A 131 -18.77 -2.24 26.85
CA PHE A 131 -18.50 -2.74 28.21
C PHE A 131 -17.62 -1.83 29.07
N PHE A 132 -16.56 -1.23 28.50
CA PHE A 132 -15.54 -0.54 29.29
C PHE A 132 -15.72 0.98 29.30
N GLU A 133 -16.23 1.53 28.20
CA GLU A 133 -16.35 2.97 27.94
C GLU A 133 -15.06 3.77 28.26
N SER A 134 -13.89 3.18 27.98
CA SER A 134 -12.60 3.77 28.33
C SER A 134 -12.05 4.67 27.22
N VAL A 135 -11.88 5.95 27.54
CA VAL A 135 -11.28 6.96 26.63
C VAL A 135 -9.82 6.64 26.31
N LEU A 136 -9.05 6.17 27.30
CA LEU A 136 -7.66 5.78 27.10
C LEU A 136 -7.56 4.60 26.12
N LEU A 137 -8.37 3.55 26.34
CA LEU A 137 -8.39 2.38 25.46
C LEU A 137 -8.81 2.76 24.05
N GLN A 138 -9.82 3.63 23.91
CA GLN A 138 -10.25 4.18 22.62
C GLN A 138 -9.11 4.91 21.90
N GLY A 139 -8.36 5.74 22.62
CA GLY A 139 -7.20 6.45 22.06
C GLY A 139 -6.12 5.49 21.54
N ILE A 140 -5.78 4.46 22.32
CA ILE A 140 -4.80 3.43 21.94
C ILE A 140 -5.27 2.64 20.72
N LEU A 141 -6.52 2.16 20.73
CA LEU A 141 -7.10 1.40 19.62
C LEU A 141 -7.15 2.23 18.33
N PHE A 142 -7.50 3.51 18.45
CA PHE A 142 -7.51 4.42 17.32
C PHE A 142 -6.10 4.68 16.78
N PHE A 143 -5.11 4.93 17.64
CA PHE A 143 -3.70 5.08 17.24
C PHE A 143 -3.17 3.86 16.48
N LEU A 144 -3.46 2.65 16.97
CA LEU A 144 -3.08 1.40 16.29
C LEU A 144 -3.81 1.25 14.95
N SER A 145 -5.08 1.70 14.87
CA SER A 145 -5.84 1.69 13.63
C SER A 145 -5.25 2.62 12.57
N LEU A 146 -4.75 3.81 12.96
CA LEU A 146 -4.02 4.71 12.07
C LEU A 146 -2.72 4.08 11.59
N SER A 147 -1.99 3.41 12.49
CA SER A 147 -0.75 2.71 12.17
C SER A 147 -0.96 1.68 11.07
N TYR A 148 -1.94 0.79 11.23
CA TYR A 148 -2.18 -0.33 10.30
C TYR A 148 -3.03 0.04 9.09
N GLY A 149 -3.97 0.97 9.24
CA GLY A 149 -4.93 1.35 8.21
C GLY A 149 -4.44 2.44 7.26
N PHE A 150 -3.50 3.28 7.70
CA PHE A 150 -3.00 4.41 6.91
C PHE A 150 -1.48 4.41 6.78
N ILE A 151 -0.77 4.45 7.91
CA ILE A 151 0.68 4.72 7.94
C ILE A 151 1.48 3.58 7.30
N ALA A 152 1.13 2.33 7.59
CA ALA A 152 1.81 1.17 7.02
C ALA A 152 1.73 1.07 5.49
N CYS A 153 0.74 1.72 4.86
CA CYS A 153 0.66 1.81 3.40
C CYS A 153 1.33 3.08 2.86
N TYR A 154 1.32 4.15 3.64
CA TYR A 154 1.87 5.44 3.22
C TYR A 154 3.39 5.51 3.31
N LYS A 155 3.98 4.82 4.31
CA LYS A 155 5.40 4.84 4.64
C LYS A 155 6.08 3.52 4.27
N GLU A 156 7.27 3.61 3.69
CA GLU A 156 8.17 2.49 3.45
C GLU A 156 9.56 2.78 4.07
N ASN A 157 10.08 1.85 4.87
CA ASN A 157 11.32 2.02 5.65
C ASN A 157 12.40 1.03 5.21
N LEU A 158 13.59 1.12 5.81
CA LEU A 158 14.74 0.21 5.63
C LEU A 158 15.41 0.34 4.26
N PHE A 159 15.48 1.55 3.72
CA PHE A 159 16.31 1.83 2.56
C PHE A 159 17.79 1.90 2.97
N ARG A 160 18.66 1.24 2.20
CA ARG A 160 20.09 1.16 2.52
C ARG A 160 20.77 2.52 2.55
N SER A 161 21.82 2.67 3.34
CA SER A 161 22.59 3.91 3.49
C SER A 161 23.03 4.48 2.13
N HIS A 162 23.53 3.62 1.24
CA HIS A 162 23.97 3.93 -0.12
C HIS A 162 22.84 4.21 -1.12
N SER A 163 21.59 3.89 -0.78
CA SER A 163 20.46 4.14 -1.68
C SER A 163 20.19 5.63 -1.80
N THR A 164 20.10 6.09 -3.04
CA THR A 164 19.81 7.49 -3.37
C THR A 164 18.31 7.71 -3.52
N THR A 165 17.87 8.97 -3.45
CA THR A 165 16.50 9.35 -3.81
C THR A 165 16.17 8.97 -5.25
N HIS A 166 17.16 8.89 -6.14
CA HIS A 166 16.97 8.42 -7.50
C HIS A 166 16.62 6.93 -7.55
N ASP A 167 17.29 6.09 -6.75
CA ASP A 167 16.99 4.65 -6.66
C ASP A 167 15.58 4.39 -6.13
N GLN A 168 15.18 5.18 -5.13
CA GLN A 168 13.83 5.22 -4.58
C GLN A 168 12.77 5.53 -5.64
N ILE A 169 13.00 6.56 -6.46
CA ILE A 169 12.12 6.92 -7.58
C ILE A 169 12.08 5.80 -8.63
N LEU A 170 13.22 5.20 -8.97
CA LEU A 170 13.31 4.10 -9.93
C LEU A 170 12.54 2.87 -9.46
N LEU A 171 12.64 2.52 -8.17
CA LEU A 171 11.88 1.41 -7.59
C LEU A 171 10.37 1.65 -7.72
N ASN A 172 9.90 2.87 -7.43
CA ASN A 172 8.49 3.23 -7.60
C ASN A 172 8.05 3.22 -9.08
N GLN A 173 8.92 3.60 -10.01
CA GLN A 173 8.63 3.50 -11.44
C GLN A 173 8.56 2.04 -11.92
N LEU A 174 9.43 1.16 -11.42
CA LEU A 174 9.35 -0.28 -11.68
C LEU A 174 8.04 -0.86 -11.18
N ARG A 175 7.64 -0.52 -9.95
CA ARG A 175 6.36 -0.97 -9.36
C ARG A 175 5.15 -0.49 -10.15
N LYS A 176 5.18 0.75 -10.66
CA LYS A 176 4.15 1.26 -11.60
C LYS A 176 4.09 0.42 -12.87
N ALA A 177 5.23 0.09 -13.46
CA ALA A 177 5.27 -0.75 -14.65
C ALA A 177 4.74 -2.17 -14.35
N CYS A 178 5.12 -2.76 -13.22
CA CYS A 178 4.64 -4.08 -12.78
C CYS A 178 3.12 -4.10 -12.62
N PHE A 179 2.56 -3.13 -11.91
CA PHE A 179 1.12 -3.07 -11.68
C PHE A 179 0.36 -2.82 -12.99
N TRP A 180 0.90 -1.98 -13.87
CA TRP A 180 0.29 -1.70 -15.16
C TRP A 180 0.25 -2.94 -16.05
N SER A 181 1.35 -3.70 -16.14
CA SER A 181 1.40 -4.91 -16.97
C SER A 181 0.40 -5.95 -16.46
N HIS A 182 0.25 -6.09 -15.13
CA HIS A 182 -0.79 -6.90 -14.52
C HIS A 182 -2.20 -6.45 -14.92
N ILE A 183 -2.50 -5.16 -14.83
CA ILE A 183 -3.81 -4.62 -15.27
C ILE A 183 -4.08 -4.96 -16.74
N GLN A 184 -3.08 -4.87 -17.63
CA GLN A 184 -3.27 -5.27 -19.03
C GLN A 184 -3.59 -6.76 -19.13
N THR A 185 -2.86 -7.63 -18.44
CA THR A 185 -3.15 -9.07 -18.40
C THR A 185 -4.57 -9.38 -17.95
N VAL A 186 -5.05 -8.71 -16.90
CA VAL A 186 -6.45 -8.84 -16.42
C VAL A 186 -7.44 -8.33 -17.47
N LYS A 187 -7.20 -7.15 -18.04
CA LYS A 187 -8.05 -6.57 -19.09
C LYS A 187 -8.20 -7.50 -20.30
N TYR A 188 -7.12 -8.10 -20.77
CA TYR A 188 -7.17 -9.06 -21.87
C TYR A 188 -7.83 -10.38 -21.47
N SER A 189 -7.65 -10.84 -20.23
CA SER A 189 -8.34 -12.01 -19.71
C SER A 189 -9.86 -11.81 -19.68
N ILE A 190 -10.33 -10.64 -19.24
CA ILE A 190 -11.76 -10.30 -19.25
C ILE A 190 -12.31 -10.22 -20.67
N LYS A 191 -11.56 -9.61 -21.60
CA LYS A 191 -11.95 -9.54 -23.02
C LYS A 191 -12.06 -10.90 -23.70
N LEU A 192 -11.35 -11.92 -23.21
CA LEU A 192 -11.43 -13.28 -23.75
C LEU A 192 -12.71 -14.02 -23.34
N ILE A 193 -13.36 -13.64 -22.23
CA ILE A 193 -14.56 -14.33 -21.70
C ILE A 193 -15.70 -14.42 -22.73
N PRO A 194 -16.12 -13.32 -23.40
CA PRO A 194 -17.27 -13.37 -24.31
C PRO A 194 -16.92 -13.84 -25.74
N ILE A 195 -15.65 -14.11 -26.06
CA ILE A 195 -15.22 -14.35 -27.44
C ILE A 195 -15.06 -15.84 -27.71
N SER A 196 -15.62 -16.31 -28.83
CA SER A 196 -15.48 -17.70 -29.27
C SER A 196 -14.02 -18.08 -29.51
N LYS A 197 -13.61 -19.24 -28.96
CA LYS A 197 -12.25 -19.81 -29.07
C LYS A 197 -11.80 -20.08 -30.49
N SER A 198 -12.72 -20.33 -31.42
CA SER A 198 -12.43 -20.60 -32.84
C SER A 198 -12.19 -19.33 -33.66
N SER A 199 -12.43 -18.14 -33.09
CA SER A 199 -12.26 -16.88 -33.82
C SER A 199 -10.79 -16.46 -33.92
N LYS A 200 -10.39 -15.87 -35.06
CA LYS A 200 -9.07 -15.22 -35.21
C LYS A 200 -8.83 -14.13 -34.16
N ASN A 201 -9.90 -13.45 -33.74
CA ASN A 201 -9.84 -12.42 -32.70
C ASN A 201 -9.49 -13.00 -31.32
N TYR A 202 -9.96 -14.19 -30.99
CA TYR A 202 -9.58 -14.90 -29.76
C TYR A 202 -8.08 -15.17 -29.72
N GLN A 203 -7.51 -15.73 -30.79
CA GLN A 203 -6.07 -16.00 -30.88
C GLN A 203 -5.24 -14.72 -30.76
N LYS A 204 -5.66 -13.63 -31.40
CA LYS A 204 -5.00 -12.33 -31.28
C LYS A 204 -4.98 -11.82 -29.84
N LEU A 205 -6.11 -11.88 -29.13
CA LEU A 205 -6.21 -11.43 -27.74
C LEU A 205 -5.46 -12.35 -26.78
N LEU A 206 -5.42 -13.65 -27.06
CA LEU A 206 -4.64 -14.62 -26.28
C LEU A 206 -3.14 -14.33 -26.40
N ASN A 207 -2.65 -14.05 -27.61
CA ASN A 207 -1.24 -13.66 -27.82
C ASN A 207 -0.90 -12.36 -27.08
N GLN A 208 -1.80 -11.37 -27.10
CA GLN A 208 -1.62 -10.13 -26.34
C GLN A 208 -1.60 -10.38 -24.83
N LYS A 209 -2.50 -11.22 -24.31
CA LYS A 209 -2.49 -11.63 -22.89
C LYS A 209 -1.16 -12.28 -22.53
N ASN A 210 -0.69 -13.26 -23.31
CA ASN A 210 0.54 -14.00 -23.03
C ASN A 210 1.76 -13.07 -23.03
N TYR A 211 1.81 -12.10 -23.95
CA TYR A 211 2.85 -11.07 -23.96
C TYR A 211 2.87 -10.22 -22.69
N TYR A 212 1.71 -9.74 -22.22
CA TYR A 212 1.67 -8.96 -20.98
C TYR A 212 1.95 -9.80 -19.74
N GLU A 213 1.60 -11.08 -19.76
CA GLU A 213 1.93 -12.01 -18.68
C GLU A 213 3.44 -12.27 -18.59
N SER A 214 4.12 -12.48 -19.72
CA SER A 214 5.59 -12.62 -19.74
C SER A 214 6.27 -11.34 -19.29
N LEU A 215 5.83 -10.19 -19.80
CA LEU A 215 6.34 -8.88 -19.40
C LEU A 215 6.15 -8.64 -17.89
N HIS A 216 5.01 -9.02 -17.33
CA HIS A 216 4.76 -8.89 -15.89
C HIS A 216 5.71 -9.76 -15.07
N LYS A 217 5.95 -11.01 -15.47
CA LYS A 217 6.90 -11.90 -14.79
C LYS A 217 8.33 -11.33 -14.81
N GLU A 218 8.78 -10.84 -15.97
CA GLU A 218 10.10 -10.21 -16.10
C GLU A 218 10.23 -8.96 -15.20
N LEU A 219 9.23 -8.08 -15.24
CA LEU A 219 9.19 -6.86 -14.42
C LEU A 219 9.22 -7.18 -12.92
N MET A 220 8.44 -8.16 -12.46
CA MET A 220 8.41 -8.58 -11.06
C MET A 220 9.75 -9.18 -10.60
N GLN A 221 10.39 -10.00 -11.44
CA GLN A 221 11.72 -10.54 -11.14
C GLN A 221 12.79 -9.44 -11.08
N PHE A 222 12.65 -8.43 -11.94
CA PHE A 222 13.55 -7.27 -11.95
C PHE A 222 13.34 -6.40 -10.70
N GLU A 223 12.08 -6.12 -10.34
CA GLU A 223 11.74 -5.37 -9.12
C GLU A 223 12.28 -6.06 -7.88
N ASP A 224 12.13 -7.38 -7.74
CA ASP A 224 12.62 -8.12 -6.57
C ASP A 224 14.15 -8.00 -6.41
N LYS A 225 14.89 -8.14 -7.51
CA LYS A 225 16.35 -7.97 -7.50
C LYS A 225 16.76 -6.53 -7.15
N PHE A 226 16.03 -5.53 -7.67
CA PHE A 226 16.31 -4.13 -7.38
C PHE A 226 15.90 -3.71 -5.96
N TYR A 227 14.81 -4.28 -5.44
CA TYR A 227 14.38 -4.12 -4.05
C TYR A 227 15.47 -4.60 -3.08
N GLN A 228 16.03 -5.79 -3.31
CA GLN A 228 17.10 -6.33 -2.46
C GLN A 228 18.38 -5.49 -2.51
N PHE A 229 18.66 -4.85 -3.64
CA PHE A 229 19.79 -3.94 -3.80
C PHE A 229 19.60 -2.62 -3.04
N THR A 230 18.36 -2.11 -2.99
CA THR A 230 18.04 -0.79 -2.43
C THR A 230 17.60 -0.83 -0.97
N LYS A 231 17.11 -1.96 -0.48
CA LYS A 231 16.57 -2.11 0.88
C LYS A 231 17.22 -3.24 1.65
N TYR A 232 17.22 -3.12 2.98
CA TYR A 232 17.48 -4.27 3.84
C TYR A 232 16.29 -5.22 3.78
N ILE A 233 16.60 -6.51 3.77
CA ILE A 233 15.60 -7.57 3.78
C ILE A 233 15.05 -7.73 5.19
N ASP A 234 15.94 -7.67 6.18
CA ASP A 234 15.65 -7.88 7.59
C ASP A 234 16.20 -6.75 8.47
N LEU A 235 15.55 -6.53 9.62
CA LEU A 235 15.95 -5.53 10.61
C LEU A 235 17.34 -5.84 11.21
N GLU A 236 17.69 -7.12 11.35
CA GLU A 236 19.00 -7.56 11.85
C GLU A 236 20.13 -7.03 10.97
N SER A 237 20.02 -7.19 9.64
CA SER A 237 21.02 -6.67 8.71
C SER A 237 21.16 -5.15 8.74
N TYR A 238 20.09 -4.44 9.06
CA TYR A 238 20.12 -2.98 9.24
C TYR A 238 20.82 -2.59 10.56
N VAL A 239 20.49 -3.28 11.66
CA VAL A 239 21.11 -3.07 12.98
C VAL A 239 22.60 -3.41 12.94
N ASP A 240 22.99 -4.49 12.26
CA ASP A 240 24.39 -4.88 12.07
C ASP A 240 25.22 -3.85 11.30
N GLU A 241 24.60 -3.10 10.37
CA GLU A 241 25.29 -2.01 9.67
C GLU A 241 25.40 -0.75 10.54
N LEU A 242 24.39 -0.45 11.36
CA LEU A 242 24.45 0.66 12.32
C LEU A 242 25.46 0.45 13.45
N MET A 243 25.74 -0.81 13.82
CA MET A 243 26.67 -1.17 14.89
C MET A 243 28.14 -1.27 14.42
N LYS A 244 28.43 -0.97 13.14
CA LYS A 244 29.78 -0.89 12.59
C LYS A 244 30.27 0.55 12.54
#